data_AF-N1UBI0-F1
#
_entry.id   AF-N1UBI0-F1
#
_cell.length_a   1.000
_cell.length_b   1.000
_cell.length_c   1.000
_cell.angle_alpha   90.00
_cell.angle_beta   90.00
_cell.angle_gamma   90.00
#
_symmetry.space_group_name_H-M   'P 1'
#
loop_
_entity.id
_entity.type
_entity.pdbx_description
1 polymer ?
#
loop_
_entity_poly.entity_id
_entity_poly.type
_entity_poly.pdbx_seq_one_letter_code
_entity_poly.pdbx_strand_id
1 'polypeptide(L)'
;MEKVSLYHLLRDVASVYADRPMYWIRQEDGDFRGISYQDWYENLKNLSVFLIDLGMQKGNTAGLICDNRYEWSLCSLSLVTIGCVDVPRGCDATLDDLKYILEHSEAKLLFLENEKVLKKLLEDKFSLSNVKTVLLIDPPAKWKDLENARTTLPGVKFFFLEDALLEGEKSRIKKGDKPYTQRGEILIGKDLATIIYTSGTTGAPKGVMLNHRSFTWGIHQLQEFVPCSCNDRTIIFLPPWHIAERLLETTLIAWGASMACSSIPTIPADMQKVKPTVLVSVPRLWEGLYKRIHDTVRKAPPLRQKLFHVAVRMAELTTSLQDTIRDSYATTEIENPRQKTIDRFVASAFLLFSIQLKSFLQNFTKR
;
A
#
# COMPACT_ATOMS: atom_id res chain seq x y z
N MET A 1 -5.79 -22.54 -4.21
CA MET A 1 -5.26 -23.14 -2.96
C MET A 1 -4.76 -22.01 -2.09
N GLU A 2 -5.30 -21.87 -0.87
CA GLU A 2 -4.83 -20.91 0.14
C GLU A 2 -3.33 -21.14 0.37
N LYS A 3 -2.51 -20.10 0.17
CA LYS A 3 -1.05 -20.20 0.35
C LYS A 3 -0.75 -20.27 1.85
N VAL A 4 0.24 -21.07 2.23
CA VAL A 4 0.56 -21.31 3.65
C VAL A 4 1.14 -20.06 4.32
N SER A 5 1.96 -19.28 3.60
CA SER A 5 2.55 -18.05 4.11
C SER A 5 2.79 -17.02 3.00
N LEU A 6 3.17 -15.80 3.40
CA LEU A 6 3.56 -14.75 2.44
C LEU A 6 4.81 -15.15 1.62
N TYR A 7 5.74 -15.93 2.17
CA TYR A 7 6.85 -16.50 1.40
C TYR A 7 6.36 -17.34 0.22
N HIS A 8 5.48 -18.32 0.49
CA HIS A 8 4.95 -19.21 -0.54
C HIS A 8 4.15 -18.44 -1.60
N LEU A 9 3.38 -17.44 -1.17
CA LEU A 9 2.66 -16.55 -2.09
C LEU A 9 3.63 -15.82 -3.02
N LEU A 10 4.62 -15.13 -2.47
CA LEU A 10 5.55 -14.30 -3.24
C LEU A 10 6.45 -15.11 -4.17
N ARG A 11 6.93 -16.27 -3.71
CA ARG A 11 7.71 -17.22 -4.53
C ARG A 11 6.94 -17.61 -5.79
N ASP A 12 5.68 -18.01 -5.62
CA ASP A 12 4.87 -18.49 -6.73
C ASP A 12 4.49 -17.33 -7.68
N VAL A 13 4.05 -16.19 -7.12
CA VAL A 13 3.71 -14.98 -7.89
C VAL A 13 4.89 -14.49 -8.73
N ALA A 14 6.08 -14.39 -8.14
CA ALA A 14 7.28 -13.93 -8.84
C ALA A 14 7.65 -14.84 -10.01
N SER A 15 7.39 -16.16 -9.89
CA SER A 15 7.62 -17.10 -11.01
C SER A 15 6.58 -16.97 -12.13
N VAL A 16 5.30 -16.71 -11.80
CA VAL A 16 4.21 -16.64 -12.78
C VAL A 16 4.21 -15.31 -13.54
N TYR A 17 4.56 -14.23 -12.85
CA TYR A 17 4.46 -12.86 -13.38
C TYR A 17 5.82 -12.17 -13.56
N ALA A 18 6.91 -12.93 -13.61
CA ALA A 18 8.31 -12.48 -13.61
C ALA A 18 8.56 -11.17 -14.40
N ASP A 19 8.21 -11.16 -15.69
CA ASP A 19 8.50 -10.04 -16.60
C ASP A 19 7.51 -8.87 -16.50
N ARG A 20 6.41 -9.03 -15.74
CA ARG A 20 5.40 -7.97 -15.61
C ARG A 20 5.93 -6.85 -14.73
N PRO A 21 5.56 -5.59 -14.99
CA PRO A 21 5.83 -4.50 -14.05
C PRO A 21 5.04 -4.73 -12.76
N MET A 22 5.73 -4.73 -11.63
CA MET A 22 5.14 -4.78 -10.29
C MET A 22 4.97 -3.37 -9.72
N TYR A 23 6.06 -2.60 -9.71
CA TYR A 23 6.09 -1.22 -9.20
C TYR A 23 6.39 -0.21 -10.30
N TRP A 24 5.76 0.95 -10.19
CA TRP A 24 6.09 2.16 -10.93
C TRP A 24 6.58 3.22 -9.95
N ILE A 25 7.87 3.54 -9.99
CA ILE A 25 8.50 4.50 -9.10
C ILE A 25 8.53 5.87 -9.77
N ARG A 26 7.88 6.84 -9.14
CA ARG A 26 7.89 8.23 -9.60
C ARG A 26 9.30 8.82 -9.53
N GLN A 27 9.78 9.38 -10.64
CA GLN A 27 11.06 10.05 -10.78
C GLN A 27 10.92 11.57 -10.52
N GLU A 28 12.04 12.29 -10.47
CA GLU A 28 12.06 13.73 -10.19
C GLU A 28 11.36 14.56 -11.28
N ASP A 29 11.50 14.16 -12.55
CA ASP A 29 10.78 14.71 -13.70
C ASP A 29 9.26 14.39 -13.70
N GLY A 30 8.83 13.56 -12.74
CA GLY A 30 7.46 13.10 -12.58
C GLY A 30 7.06 11.98 -13.52
N ASP A 31 7.96 11.41 -14.31
CA ASP A 31 7.74 10.14 -15.02
C ASP A 31 7.93 8.95 -14.08
N PHE A 32 7.68 7.73 -14.58
CA PHE A 32 7.68 6.52 -13.77
C PHE A 32 8.66 5.49 -14.33
N ARG A 33 9.51 4.98 -13.45
CA ARG A 33 10.41 3.85 -13.73
C ARG A 33 9.75 2.55 -13.28
N GLY A 34 9.60 1.60 -14.20
CA GLY A 34 9.08 0.28 -13.90
C GLY A 34 10.11 -0.61 -13.20
N ILE A 35 9.64 -1.44 -12.27
CA ILE A 35 10.39 -2.55 -11.69
C ILE A 35 9.55 -3.81 -11.90
N SER A 36 10.17 -4.84 -12.50
CA SER A 36 9.48 -6.11 -12.76
C SER A 36 9.28 -6.92 -11.48
N TYR A 37 8.36 -7.89 -11.50
CA TYR A 37 8.22 -8.86 -10.40
C TYR A 37 9.53 -9.60 -10.15
N GLN A 38 10.26 -9.97 -11.20
CA GLN A 38 11.54 -10.64 -11.09
C GLN A 38 12.58 -9.75 -10.40
N ASP A 39 12.78 -8.52 -10.88
CA ASP A 39 13.76 -7.59 -10.31
C ASP A 39 13.45 -7.26 -8.84
N TRP A 40 12.18 -7.07 -8.52
CA TRP A 40 11.74 -6.85 -7.14
C TRP A 40 12.03 -8.09 -6.27
N TYR A 41 11.72 -9.29 -6.76
CA TYR A 41 11.94 -10.51 -5.99
C TYR A 41 13.43 -10.84 -5.81
N GLU A 42 14.27 -10.53 -6.79
CA GLU A 42 15.74 -10.63 -6.65
C GLU A 42 16.27 -9.67 -5.59
N ASN A 43 15.79 -8.41 -5.57
CA ASN A 43 16.13 -7.47 -4.51
C ASN A 43 15.64 -7.93 -3.14
N LEU A 44 14.44 -8.49 -3.06
CA LEU A 44 13.90 -9.06 -1.83
C LEU A 44 14.79 -10.19 -1.31
N LYS A 45 15.20 -11.11 -2.19
CA LYS A 45 16.11 -12.19 -1.82
C LYS A 45 17.48 -11.67 -1.38
N ASN A 46 18.02 -10.66 -2.07
CA ASN A 46 19.28 -10.01 -1.68
C ASN A 46 19.19 -9.47 -0.25
N LEU A 47 18.21 -8.62 0.03
CA LEU A 47 18.02 -8.04 1.35
C LEU A 47 17.76 -9.13 2.41
N SER A 48 16.95 -10.13 2.09
CA SER A 48 16.65 -11.26 2.97
C SER A 48 17.92 -12.03 3.39
N VAL A 49 18.83 -12.30 2.45
CA VAL A 49 20.09 -12.99 2.75
C VAL A 49 21.03 -12.12 3.56
N PHE A 50 21.10 -10.82 3.27
CA PHE A 50 21.83 -9.88 4.12
C PHE A 50 21.32 -9.90 5.57
N LEU A 51 20.00 -9.88 5.77
CA LEU A 51 19.39 -9.93 7.10
C LEU A 51 19.68 -11.25 7.84
N ILE A 52 19.69 -12.38 7.12
CA ILE A 52 20.10 -13.68 7.68
C ILE A 52 21.57 -13.64 8.11
N ASP A 53 22.46 -13.10 7.27
CA ASP A 53 23.89 -13.00 7.54
C ASP A 53 24.20 -12.02 8.70
N LEU A 54 23.37 -10.99 8.87
CA LEU A 54 23.38 -10.09 10.04
C LEU A 54 22.96 -10.82 11.33
N GLY A 55 22.34 -12.00 11.22
CA GLY A 55 21.97 -12.87 12.33
C GLY A 55 20.49 -12.84 12.70
N MET A 56 19.62 -12.25 11.89
CA MET A 56 18.19 -12.19 12.17
C MET A 56 17.54 -13.58 12.20
N GLN A 57 16.87 -13.90 13.30
CA GLN A 57 16.20 -15.18 13.51
C GLN A 57 14.69 -15.08 13.37
N LYS A 58 14.04 -16.23 13.13
CA LYS A 58 12.58 -16.33 13.08
C LYS A 58 12.01 -15.78 14.39
N GLY A 59 10.98 -14.94 14.29
CA GLY A 59 10.35 -14.24 15.41
C GLY A 59 11.10 -13.00 15.91
N ASN A 60 12.31 -12.69 15.41
CA ASN A 60 12.94 -11.40 15.73
C ASN A 60 12.15 -10.24 15.10
N THR A 61 11.99 -9.18 15.87
CA THR A 61 11.25 -7.97 15.49
C THR A 61 12.18 -6.93 14.89
N ALA A 62 11.67 -6.21 13.89
CA ALA A 62 12.35 -5.09 13.27
C ALA A 62 11.39 -3.91 13.13
N GLY A 63 11.77 -2.75 13.68
CA GLY A 63 11.06 -1.50 13.46
C GLY A 63 11.19 -1.09 11.99
N LEU A 64 10.11 -0.61 11.39
CA LEU A 64 10.10 -0.11 10.02
C LEU A 64 9.41 1.26 10.00
N ILE A 65 10.23 2.32 10.05
CA ILE A 65 9.78 3.70 10.12
C ILE A 65 9.96 4.37 8.76
N CYS A 66 8.93 4.29 7.94
CA CYS A 66 9.00 4.67 6.54
C CYS A 66 7.62 4.97 5.96
N ASP A 67 7.57 6.00 5.13
CA ASP A 67 6.39 6.46 4.44
C ASP A 67 6.13 5.65 3.13
N ASN A 68 5.03 5.91 2.41
CA ASN A 68 4.71 5.18 1.17
C ASN A 68 5.80 5.34 0.09
N ARG A 69 6.53 4.25 -0.20
CA ARG A 69 7.55 4.17 -1.26
C ARG A 69 7.84 2.71 -1.63
N TYR A 70 8.56 2.50 -2.73
CA TYR A 70 8.97 1.17 -3.19
C TYR A 70 9.72 0.37 -2.11
N GLU A 71 10.65 1.03 -1.42
CA GLU A 71 11.52 0.41 -0.43
C GLU A 71 10.74 -0.09 0.79
N TRP A 72 9.54 0.45 1.05
CA TRP A 72 8.67 -0.02 2.12
C TRP A 72 8.36 -1.51 1.99
N SER A 73 7.76 -1.90 0.86
CA SER A 73 7.34 -3.27 0.64
C SER A 73 8.53 -4.21 0.50
N LEU A 74 9.62 -3.72 -0.11
CA LEU A 74 10.89 -4.45 -0.19
C LEU A 74 11.43 -4.80 1.20
N CYS A 75 11.58 -3.82 2.08
CA CYS A 75 12.11 -4.02 3.44
C CYS A 75 11.18 -4.91 4.28
N SER A 76 9.87 -4.61 4.25
CA SER A 76 8.86 -5.36 4.99
C SER A 76 8.82 -6.83 4.57
N LEU A 77 8.66 -7.10 3.27
CA LEU A 77 8.50 -8.47 2.79
C LEU A 77 9.82 -9.25 2.83
N SER A 78 10.99 -8.61 2.77
CA SER A 78 12.27 -9.28 3.02
C SER A 78 12.39 -9.84 4.44
N LEU A 79 11.89 -9.12 5.46
CA LEU A 79 11.84 -9.61 6.84
C LEU A 79 10.85 -10.76 6.98
N VAL A 80 9.63 -10.55 6.49
CA VAL A 80 8.51 -11.47 6.70
C VAL A 80 8.75 -12.81 6.01
N THR A 81 9.39 -12.80 4.84
CA THR A 81 9.69 -14.03 4.09
C THR A 81 10.80 -14.90 4.69
N ILE A 82 11.61 -14.37 5.62
CA ILE A 82 12.60 -15.14 6.40
C ILE A 82 12.12 -15.47 7.83
N GLY A 83 10.85 -15.19 8.12
CA GLY A 83 10.19 -15.45 9.39
C GLY A 83 10.41 -14.40 10.48
N CYS A 84 10.97 -13.25 10.14
CA CYS A 84 11.04 -12.11 11.06
C CYS A 84 9.71 -11.35 11.08
N VAL A 85 9.54 -10.50 12.09
CA VAL A 85 8.30 -9.76 12.34
C VAL A 85 8.59 -8.28 12.13
N ASP A 86 7.91 -7.63 11.19
CA ASP A 86 8.07 -6.18 11.04
C ASP A 86 7.10 -5.41 11.95
N VAL A 87 7.56 -4.24 12.39
CA VAL A 87 6.83 -3.36 13.32
C VAL A 87 6.71 -1.98 12.66
N PRO A 88 5.71 -1.79 11.78
CA PRO A 88 5.61 -0.63 10.93
C PRO A 88 5.06 0.62 11.64
N ARG A 89 5.61 1.79 11.32
CA ARG A 89 5.05 3.11 11.72
C ARG A 89 5.48 4.22 10.75
N GLY A 90 4.69 5.29 10.68
CA GLY A 90 4.98 6.45 9.82
C GLY A 90 6.06 7.37 10.38
N CYS A 91 6.68 8.16 9.49
CA CYS A 91 7.71 9.15 9.85
C CYS A 91 7.17 10.32 10.70
N ASP A 92 5.86 10.55 10.64
CA ASP A 92 5.12 11.60 11.34
C ASP A 92 4.83 11.26 12.82
N ALA A 93 5.06 10.02 13.26
CA ALA A 93 4.87 9.61 14.64
C ALA A 93 5.69 10.46 15.63
N THR A 94 5.14 10.64 16.84
CA THR A 94 5.81 11.36 17.93
C THR A 94 7.01 10.57 18.45
N LEU A 95 7.95 11.24 19.12
CA LEU A 95 9.09 10.56 19.76
C LEU A 95 8.61 9.52 20.78
N ASP A 96 7.63 9.88 21.61
CA ASP A 96 7.08 8.99 22.62
C ASP A 96 6.45 7.73 22.01
N ASP A 97 5.68 7.88 20.92
CA ASP A 97 5.11 6.74 20.19
C ASP A 97 6.23 5.83 19.66
N LEU A 98 7.24 6.42 19.00
CA LEU A 98 8.34 5.65 18.41
C LEU A 98 9.13 4.90 19.48
N LYS A 99 9.49 5.57 20.57
CA LYS A 99 10.19 4.97 21.71
C LYS A 99 9.38 3.82 22.29
N TYR A 100 8.11 4.06 22.61
CA TYR A 100 7.23 3.03 23.17
C TYR A 100 7.11 1.83 22.22
N ILE A 101 6.88 2.06 20.93
CA ILE A 101 6.71 1.00 19.93
C ILE A 101 7.99 0.15 19.80
N LEU A 102 9.15 0.79 19.68
CA LEU A 102 10.44 0.09 19.50
C LEU A 102 10.84 -0.68 20.76
N GLU A 103 10.58 -0.12 21.94
CA GLU A 103 10.83 -0.77 23.22
C GLU A 103 9.88 -1.95 23.45
N HIS A 104 8.56 -1.71 23.35
CA HIS A 104 7.52 -2.72 23.61
C HIS A 104 7.54 -3.88 22.60
N SER A 105 8.00 -3.64 21.37
CA SER A 105 8.21 -4.70 20.38
C SER A 105 9.58 -5.38 20.47
N GLU A 106 10.46 -4.94 21.37
CA GLU A 106 11.83 -5.45 21.51
C GLU A 106 12.62 -5.43 20.19
N ALA A 107 12.39 -4.40 19.36
CA ALA A 107 12.97 -4.31 18.02
C ALA A 107 14.50 -4.36 18.06
N LYS A 108 15.10 -5.35 17.38
CA LYS A 108 16.56 -5.54 17.31
C LYS A 108 17.20 -4.82 16.12
N LEU A 109 16.41 -4.63 15.09
CA LEU A 109 16.77 -3.98 13.83
C LEU A 109 15.79 -2.82 13.60
N LEU A 110 16.26 -1.74 13.00
CA LEU A 110 15.43 -0.60 12.63
C LEU A 110 15.70 -0.22 11.17
N PHE A 111 14.67 -0.25 10.34
CA PHE A 111 14.67 0.42 9.05
C PHE A 111 14.18 1.85 9.25
N LEU A 112 14.95 2.82 8.76
CA LEU A 112 14.69 4.23 8.99
C LEU A 112 14.77 5.00 7.68
N GLU A 113 13.67 5.68 7.34
CA GLU A 113 13.57 6.32 6.04
C GLU A 113 14.60 7.42 5.82
N ASN A 114 14.69 8.37 6.75
CA ASN A 114 15.39 9.63 6.52
C ASN A 114 16.00 10.21 7.81
N GLU A 115 16.92 11.16 7.63
CA GLU A 115 17.68 11.76 8.73
C GLU A 115 16.83 12.52 9.74
N LYS A 116 15.67 13.07 9.33
CA LYS A 116 14.79 13.82 10.25
C LYS A 116 14.25 12.92 11.36
N VAL A 117 13.86 11.69 11.01
CA VAL A 117 13.38 10.72 12.01
C VAL A 117 14.54 10.26 12.90
N LEU A 118 15.75 10.08 12.35
CA LEU A 118 16.93 9.76 13.16
C LEU A 118 17.22 10.86 14.19
N LYS A 119 17.23 12.13 13.77
CA LYS A 119 17.43 13.28 14.66
C LYS A 119 16.38 13.30 15.78
N LYS A 120 15.11 13.08 15.45
CA LYS A 120 14.02 12.95 16.42
C LYS A 120 14.31 11.84 17.45
N LEU A 121 14.71 10.65 17.00
CA LEU A 121 15.06 9.52 17.88
C LEU A 121 16.29 9.79 18.75
N LEU A 122 17.22 10.64 18.30
CA LEU A 122 18.42 11.01 19.05
C LEU A 122 18.19 12.07 20.13
N GLU A 123 17.02 12.73 20.14
CA GLU A 123 16.62 13.62 21.24
C GLU A 123 16.57 12.88 22.58
N ASP A 124 16.29 11.57 22.54
CA ASP A 124 16.43 10.64 23.67
C ASP A 124 17.19 9.38 23.23
N LYS A 125 18.45 9.25 23.64
CA LYS A 125 19.32 8.12 23.30
C LYS A 125 18.76 6.77 23.74
N PHE A 126 17.88 6.74 24.75
CA PHE A 126 17.25 5.50 25.21
C PHE A 126 16.12 5.03 24.28
N SER A 127 15.72 5.82 23.28
CA SER A 127 14.73 5.44 22.27
C SER A 127 15.13 4.23 21.44
N LEU A 128 16.43 3.89 21.43
CA LEU A 128 17.01 2.80 20.64
C LEU A 128 17.68 1.72 21.51
N SER A 129 17.31 1.59 22.78
CA SER A 129 17.98 0.70 23.75
C SER A 129 18.11 -0.77 23.29
N ASN A 130 17.12 -1.29 22.56
CA ASN A 130 17.12 -2.68 22.07
C ASN A 130 17.69 -2.82 20.64
N VAL A 131 17.82 -1.72 19.91
CA VAL A 131 18.20 -1.71 18.49
C VAL A 131 19.72 -1.85 18.39
N LYS A 132 20.17 -2.91 17.70
CA LYS A 132 21.60 -3.19 17.47
C LYS A 132 22.07 -2.75 16.08
N THR A 133 21.13 -2.58 15.15
CA THR A 133 21.43 -2.22 13.78
C THR A 133 20.34 -1.32 13.21
N VAL A 134 20.76 -0.31 12.46
CA VAL A 134 19.90 0.61 11.73
C VAL A 134 20.22 0.51 10.23
N LEU A 135 19.19 0.23 9.43
CA LEU A 135 19.23 0.27 7.97
C LEU A 135 18.61 1.58 7.48
N LEU A 136 19.41 2.37 6.77
CA LEU A 136 19.06 3.70 6.28
C LEU A 136 18.53 3.59 4.85
N ILE A 137 17.29 4.00 4.62
CA ILE A 137 16.62 3.83 3.31
C ILE A 137 17.01 4.94 2.33
N ASP A 138 16.99 6.20 2.76
CA ASP A 138 17.45 7.30 1.91
C ASP A 138 18.94 7.13 1.54
N PRO A 139 19.35 7.56 0.33
CA PRO A 139 20.72 7.41 -0.13
C PRO A 139 21.70 8.26 0.69
N PRO A 140 23.00 7.89 0.76
CA PRO A 140 24.01 8.57 1.58
C PRO A 140 24.03 10.10 1.45
N ALA A 141 23.81 10.63 0.25
CA ALA A 141 23.80 12.07 -0.03
C ALA A 141 22.75 12.87 0.78
N LYS A 142 21.70 12.22 1.30
CA LYS A 142 20.68 12.85 2.13
C LYS A 142 20.99 12.85 3.63
N TRP A 143 22.06 12.17 4.06
CA TRP A 143 22.47 12.06 5.46
C TRP A 143 23.70 12.94 5.72
N LYS A 144 23.47 14.11 6.32
CA LYS A 144 24.50 15.13 6.56
C LYS A 144 25.18 14.99 7.93
N ASP A 145 24.51 14.37 8.89
CA ASP A 145 24.93 14.32 10.30
C ASP A 145 24.98 12.88 10.84
N LEU A 146 25.21 11.90 9.96
CA LEU A 146 25.26 10.49 10.34
C LEU A 146 26.44 10.16 11.29
N GLU A 147 27.57 10.85 11.16
CA GLU A 147 28.74 10.63 12.02
C GLU A 147 28.47 11.04 13.48
N ASN A 148 27.69 12.10 13.69
CA ASN A 148 27.23 12.47 15.03
C ASN A 148 26.31 11.39 15.63
N ALA A 149 25.43 10.80 14.81
CA ALA A 149 24.59 9.68 15.23
C ALA A 149 25.42 8.44 15.62
N ARG A 150 26.45 8.10 14.82
CA ARG A 150 27.39 7.01 15.11
C ARG A 150 28.16 7.23 16.41
N THR A 151 28.58 8.47 16.66
CA THR A 151 29.25 8.86 17.91
C THR A 151 28.30 8.78 19.10
N THR A 152 27.04 9.16 18.90
CA THR A 152 26.00 9.15 19.94
C THR A 152 25.56 7.73 20.32
N LEU A 153 25.62 6.79 19.36
CA LEU A 153 25.18 5.41 19.49
C LEU A 153 26.32 4.42 19.11
N PRO A 154 27.43 4.37 19.85
CA PRO A 154 28.62 3.61 19.46
C PRO A 154 28.40 2.08 19.39
N GLY A 155 27.33 1.57 20.04
CA GLY A 155 26.94 0.16 20.00
C GLY A 155 26.02 -0.22 18.82
N VAL A 156 25.58 0.75 18.02
CA VAL A 156 24.62 0.55 16.93
C VAL A 156 25.35 0.58 15.59
N LYS A 157 25.15 -0.47 14.78
CA LYS A 157 25.69 -0.53 13.43
C LYS A 157 24.75 0.19 12.45
N PHE A 158 25.30 0.99 11.54
CA PHE A 158 24.54 1.68 10.51
C PHE A 158 24.93 1.15 9.13
N PHE A 159 23.94 0.77 8.33
CA PHE A 159 24.11 0.33 6.95
C PHE A 159 23.15 1.10 6.06
N PHE A 160 23.57 1.45 4.85
CA PHE A 160 22.64 1.91 3.83
C PHE A 160 21.93 0.72 3.18
N LEU A 161 20.67 0.92 2.80
CA LEU A 161 19.88 -0.13 2.15
C LEU A 161 20.52 -0.59 0.83
N GLU A 162 21.12 0.33 0.07
CA GLU A 162 21.84 0.00 -1.17
C GLU A 162 23.04 -0.92 -0.91
N ASP A 163 23.83 -0.65 0.13
CA ASP A 163 24.96 -1.50 0.52
C ASP A 163 24.48 -2.88 0.99
N ALA A 164 23.40 -2.92 1.78
CA ALA A 164 22.80 -4.17 2.26
C ALA A 164 22.32 -5.05 1.11
N LEU A 165 21.71 -4.46 0.06
CA LEU A 165 21.32 -5.18 -1.15
C LEU A 165 22.53 -5.76 -1.88
N LEU A 166 23.60 -4.98 -2.05
CA LEU A 166 24.84 -5.43 -2.70
C LEU A 166 25.56 -6.54 -1.92
N GLU A 167 25.62 -6.42 -0.59
CA GLU A 167 26.21 -7.46 0.27
C GLU A 167 25.39 -8.75 0.25
N GLY A 168 24.06 -8.63 0.27
CA GLY A 168 23.14 -9.74 0.12
C GLY A 168 23.30 -10.47 -1.21
N GLU A 169 23.42 -9.73 -2.32
CA GLU A 169 23.70 -10.27 -3.65
C GLU A 169 25.02 -11.04 -3.70
N LYS A 170 26.10 -10.45 -3.19
CA LYS A 170 27.42 -11.12 -3.11
C LYS A 170 27.34 -12.42 -2.33
N SER A 171 26.60 -12.43 -1.22
CA SER A 171 26.39 -13.62 -0.41
C SER A 171 25.60 -14.70 -1.16
N ARG A 172 24.55 -14.30 -1.89
CA ARG A 172 23.76 -15.20 -2.76
C ARG A 172 24.56 -15.79 -3.91
N ILE A 173 25.42 -15.01 -4.56
CA ILE A 173 26.33 -15.53 -5.61
C ILE A 173 27.22 -16.64 -5.04
N LYS A 174 27.68 -16.50 -3.78
CA LYS A 174 28.56 -17.48 -3.13
C LYS A 174 27.81 -18.71 -2.59
N LYS A 175 26.63 -18.52 -1.97
CA LYS A 175 25.90 -19.56 -1.22
C LYS A 175 24.70 -20.15 -1.99
N GLY A 176 24.31 -19.53 -3.10
CA GLY A 176 23.02 -19.71 -3.74
C GLY A 176 21.86 -19.17 -2.90
N ASP A 177 20.63 -19.45 -3.34
CA ASP A 177 19.40 -19.03 -2.67
C ASP A 177 19.03 -19.92 -1.46
N LYS A 178 19.85 -20.93 -1.13
CA LYS A 178 19.57 -21.91 -0.08
C LYS A 178 19.24 -21.28 1.29
N PRO A 179 19.99 -20.27 1.81
CA PRO A 179 19.67 -19.69 3.10
C PRO A 179 18.27 -19.06 3.15
N TYR A 180 17.87 -18.39 2.07
CA TYR A 180 16.54 -17.79 1.94
C TYR A 180 15.46 -18.87 1.83
N THR A 181 15.63 -19.85 0.93
CA THR A 181 14.64 -20.92 0.73
C THR A 181 14.44 -21.76 1.99
N GLN A 182 15.52 -22.12 2.71
CA GLN A 182 15.41 -22.87 3.96
C GLN A 182 14.58 -22.15 5.03
N ARG A 183 14.68 -20.82 5.09
CA ARG A 183 13.90 -20.00 6.03
C ARG A 183 12.44 -19.87 5.63
N GLY A 184 12.18 -19.70 4.34
CA GLY A 184 10.83 -19.52 3.81
C GLY A 184 9.97 -20.78 3.83
N GLU A 185 10.53 -21.93 3.43
CA GLU A 185 9.78 -23.20 3.31
C GLU A 185 9.26 -23.73 4.66
N ILE A 186 9.89 -23.35 5.78
CA ILE A 186 9.46 -23.76 7.12
C ILE A 186 8.39 -22.83 7.73
N LEU A 187 7.99 -21.76 7.02
CA LEU A 187 6.99 -20.83 7.52
C LEU A 187 5.58 -21.40 7.41
N ILE A 188 4.83 -21.28 8.51
CA ILE A 188 3.44 -21.71 8.61
C ILE A 188 2.51 -20.51 8.80
N GLY A 189 1.23 -20.68 8.48
CA GLY A 189 0.24 -19.60 8.57
C GLY A 189 0.10 -18.97 9.96
N LYS A 190 0.44 -19.70 11.03
CA LYS A 190 0.39 -19.21 12.42
C LYS A 190 1.61 -18.38 12.84
N ASP A 191 2.69 -18.41 12.06
CA ASP A 191 3.86 -17.58 12.36
C ASP A 191 3.51 -16.09 12.25
N LEU A 192 4.00 -15.30 13.18
CA LEU A 192 3.75 -13.86 13.23
C LEU A 192 4.45 -13.18 12.04
N ALA A 193 3.73 -12.31 11.34
CA ALA A 193 4.25 -11.56 10.20
C ALA A 193 4.49 -10.09 10.55
N THR A 194 3.55 -9.46 11.27
CA THR A 194 3.64 -8.03 11.60
C THR A 194 2.97 -7.69 12.92
N ILE A 195 3.41 -6.60 13.55
CA ILE A 195 2.76 -5.98 14.71
C ILE A 195 2.39 -4.54 14.35
N ILE A 196 1.10 -4.29 14.11
CA ILE A 196 0.60 -2.95 13.76
C ILE A 196 0.10 -2.25 15.02
N TYR A 197 0.66 -1.09 15.33
CA TYR A 197 0.21 -0.30 16.49
C TYR A 197 -0.95 0.63 16.14
N THR A 198 -2.01 0.54 16.94
CA THR A 198 -3.20 1.41 16.83
C THR A 198 -3.31 2.34 18.03
N SER A 199 -3.81 3.56 17.83
CA SER A 199 -4.16 4.45 18.93
C SER A 199 -5.20 3.77 19.83
N GLY A 200 -4.80 3.42 21.04
CA GLY A 200 -5.72 2.87 22.03
C GLY A 200 -6.71 3.95 22.49
N THR A 201 -7.94 3.56 22.82
CA THR A 201 -8.95 4.48 23.36
C THR A 201 -8.64 4.96 24.79
N THR A 202 -7.65 4.36 25.47
CA THR A 202 -7.43 4.54 26.91
C THR A 202 -5.96 4.62 27.33
N GLY A 203 -5.01 4.90 26.42
CA GLY A 203 -3.58 4.99 26.79
C GLY A 203 -2.61 4.74 25.64
N ALA A 204 -1.44 4.18 25.96
CA ALA A 204 -0.38 3.87 25.00
C ALA A 204 -0.89 3.01 23.81
N PRO A 205 -0.27 3.15 22.62
CA PRO A 205 -0.66 2.37 21.44
C PRO A 205 -0.68 0.86 21.71
N LYS A 206 -1.62 0.13 21.11
CA LYS A 206 -1.70 -1.34 21.26
C LYS A 206 -1.17 -2.03 20.02
N GLY A 207 -0.28 -3.00 20.20
CA GLY A 207 0.29 -3.79 19.10
C GLY A 207 -0.63 -4.93 18.67
N VAL A 208 -1.24 -4.81 17.49
CA VAL A 208 -2.09 -5.84 16.88
C VAL A 208 -1.20 -6.83 16.14
N MET A 209 -1.15 -8.06 16.67
CA MET A 209 -0.38 -9.17 16.10
C MET A 209 -1.13 -9.81 14.93
N LEU A 210 -0.53 -9.78 13.73
CA LEU A 210 -1.08 -10.42 12.52
C LEU A 210 -0.11 -11.48 12.00
N ASN A 211 -0.63 -12.69 11.81
CA ASN A 211 0.14 -13.82 11.29
C ASN A 211 0.04 -13.91 9.75
N HIS A 212 0.82 -14.79 9.14
CA HIS A 212 0.77 -14.95 7.68
C HIS A 212 -0.61 -15.40 7.17
N ARG A 213 -1.36 -16.18 7.95
CA ARG A 213 -2.73 -16.58 7.60
C ARG A 213 -3.67 -15.38 7.52
N SER A 214 -3.50 -14.35 8.36
CA SER A 214 -4.30 -13.13 8.29
C SER A 214 -4.25 -12.48 6.90
N PHE A 215 -3.06 -12.44 6.27
CA PHE A 215 -2.90 -11.89 4.93
C PHE A 215 -3.42 -12.83 3.84
N THR A 216 -3.01 -14.10 3.85
CA THR A 216 -3.40 -15.07 2.82
C THR A 216 -4.91 -15.31 2.79
N TRP A 217 -5.56 -15.32 3.96
CA TRP A 217 -7.02 -15.33 4.07
C TRP A 217 -7.63 -14.05 3.52
N GLY A 218 -7.15 -12.87 3.93
CA GLY A 218 -7.69 -11.58 3.46
C GLY A 218 -7.61 -11.41 1.94
N ILE A 219 -6.49 -11.82 1.33
CA ILE A 219 -6.28 -11.83 -0.12
C ILE A 219 -7.32 -12.72 -0.81
N HIS A 220 -7.57 -13.92 -0.26
CA HIS A 220 -8.57 -14.84 -0.81
C HIS A 220 -9.99 -14.24 -0.73
N GLN A 221 -10.35 -13.62 0.40
CA GLN A 221 -11.67 -13.02 0.55
C GLN A 221 -11.88 -11.85 -0.41
N LEU A 222 -10.86 -10.99 -0.60
CA LEU A 222 -10.98 -9.85 -1.49
C LEU A 222 -11.18 -10.25 -2.96
N GLN A 223 -10.72 -11.43 -3.37
CA GLN A 223 -10.87 -11.91 -4.74
C GLN A 223 -12.33 -12.14 -5.13
N GLU A 224 -13.21 -12.36 -4.16
CA GLU A 224 -14.65 -12.57 -4.40
C GLU A 224 -15.38 -11.24 -4.71
N PHE A 225 -14.85 -10.10 -4.24
CA PHE A 225 -15.53 -8.81 -4.29
C PHE A 225 -14.85 -7.78 -5.19
N VAL A 226 -13.55 -7.92 -5.43
CA VAL A 226 -12.76 -6.96 -6.21
C VAL A 226 -12.43 -7.57 -7.57
N PRO A 227 -13.01 -7.05 -8.68
CA PRO A 227 -12.73 -7.53 -10.03
C PRO A 227 -11.38 -7.00 -10.52
N CYS A 228 -10.29 -7.51 -9.93
CA CYS A 228 -8.92 -7.12 -10.27
C CYS A 228 -8.13 -8.35 -10.71
N SER A 229 -7.22 -8.14 -11.65
CA SER A 229 -6.42 -9.15 -12.31
C SER A 229 -4.99 -8.65 -12.53
N CYS A 230 -4.14 -9.50 -13.10
CA CYS A 230 -2.77 -9.07 -13.44
C CYS A 230 -2.75 -7.89 -14.42
N ASN A 231 -3.80 -7.70 -15.24
CA ASN A 231 -3.90 -6.62 -16.22
C ASN A 231 -4.25 -5.26 -15.59
N ASP A 232 -4.56 -5.24 -14.31
CA ASP A 232 -4.91 -4.02 -13.60
C ASP A 232 -3.70 -3.26 -13.10
N ARG A 233 -3.90 -1.96 -12.96
CA ARG A 233 -2.93 -1.07 -12.35
C ARG A 233 -3.61 -0.03 -11.48
N THR A 234 -2.95 0.33 -10.39
CA THR A 234 -3.46 1.34 -9.46
C THR A 234 -2.35 2.32 -9.08
N ILE A 235 -2.77 3.36 -8.38
CA ILE A 235 -1.90 4.23 -7.60
C ILE A 235 -2.08 3.87 -6.12
N ILE A 236 -0.97 3.72 -5.40
CA ILE A 236 -0.93 3.55 -3.95
C ILE A 236 -0.43 4.84 -3.31
N PHE A 237 -1.09 5.27 -2.23
CA PHE A 237 -0.85 6.57 -1.59
C PHE A 237 -1.30 6.60 -0.13
N LEU A 238 -1.97 5.54 0.36
CA LEU A 238 -2.33 5.47 1.76
C LEU A 238 -1.10 5.05 2.57
N PRO A 239 -1.11 5.26 3.88
CA PRO A 239 -0.04 4.81 4.76
C PRO A 239 0.14 3.28 4.76
N PRO A 240 1.27 2.70 4.30
CA PRO A 240 1.46 1.25 4.27
C PRO A 240 1.78 0.62 5.64
N TRP A 241 1.99 1.44 6.69
CA TRP A 241 1.94 0.98 8.09
C TRP A 241 0.52 0.77 8.61
N HIS A 242 -0.51 1.15 7.85
CA HIS A 242 -1.89 0.85 8.16
C HIS A 242 -2.35 -0.42 7.41
N ILE A 243 -3.17 -1.25 8.05
CA ILE A 243 -3.58 -2.55 7.49
C ILE A 243 -4.32 -2.43 6.16
N ALA A 244 -5.05 -1.33 5.92
CA ALA A 244 -5.80 -1.11 4.70
C ALA A 244 -4.89 -1.10 3.44
N GLU A 245 -3.85 -0.26 3.44
CA GLU A 245 -2.92 -0.20 2.31
C GLU A 245 -2.08 -1.46 2.23
N ARG A 246 -1.65 -2.00 3.39
CA ARG A 246 -0.84 -3.21 3.42
C ARG A 246 -1.58 -4.43 2.84
N LEU A 247 -2.86 -4.57 3.13
CA LEU A 247 -3.70 -5.61 2.53
C LEU A 247 -3.90 -5.34 1.03
N LEU A 248 -4.10 -4.08 0.62
CA LEU A 248 -4.18 -3.72 -0.79
C LEU A 248 -2.91 -4.11 -1.56
N GLU A 249 -1.74 -3.66 -1.10
CA GLU A 249 -0.45 -3.97 -1.74
C GLU A 249 -0.22 -5.48 -1.86
N THR A 250 -0.37 -6.22 -0.77
CA THR A 250 -0.17 -7.68 -0.78
C THR A 250 -1.17 -8.41 -1.67
N THR A 251 -2.40 -7.89 -1.80
CA THR A 251 -3.43 -8.41 -2.71
C THR A 251 -3.11 -8.12 -4.17
N LEU A 252 -2.67 -6.89 -4.50
CA LEU A 252 -2.24 -6.53 -5.85
C LEU A 252 -1.06 -7.38 -6.31
N ILE A 253 -0.09 -7.62 -5.42
CA ILE A 253 1.03 -8.53 -5.65
C ILE A 253 0.51 -9.94 -5.94
N ALA A 254 -0.38 -10.46 -5.09
CA ALA A 254 -0.97 -11.80 -5.26
C ALA A 254 -1.64 -11.99 -6.63
N TRP A 255 -2.25 -10.93 -7.16
CA TRP A 255 -2.96 -10.96 -8.43
C TRP A 255 -2.10 -10.61 -9.64
N GLY A 256 -0.79 -10.32 -9.46
CA GLY A 256 0.10 -9.96 -10.56
C GLY A 256 -0.17 -8.56 -11.14
N ALA A 257 -0.90 -7.72 -10.41
CA ALA A 257 -1.25 -6.37 -10.82
C ALA A 257 -0.05 -5.42 -10.63
N SER A 258 -0.12 -4.20 -11.19
CA SER A 258 0.94 -3.21 -11.03
C SER A 258 0.50 -2.02 -10.18
N MET A 259 1.42 -1.41 -9.44
CA MET A 259 1.11 -0.29 -8.56
C MET A 259 2.13 0.85 -8.68
N ALA A 260 1.64 2.08 -8.64
CA ALA A 260 2.48 3.28 -8.70
C ALA A 260 2.46 4.01 -7.34
N CYS A 261 3.62 4.28 -6.76
CA CYS A 261 3.70 5.08 -5.54
C CYS A 261 3.40 6.55 -5.86
N SER A 262 2.45 7.14 -5.12
CA SER A 262 2.06 8.54 -5.22
C SER A 262 1.89 9.15 -3.83
N SER A 263 1.70 10.45 -3.80
CA SER A 263 1.34 11.22 -2.60
C SER A 263 0.04 11.98 -2.82
N ILE A 264 -0.67 12.34 -1.75
CA ILE A 264 -1.95 13.09 -1.85
C ILE A 264 -1.85 14.34 -2.76
N PRO A 265 -0.79 15.17 -2.69
CA PRO A 265 -0.65 16.33 -3.57
C PRO A 265 -0.48 15.97 -5.06
N THR A 266 0.14 14.82 -5.36
CA THR A 266 0.50 14.44 -6.74
C THR A 266 -0.54 13.55 -7.43
N ILE A 267 -1.48 12.96 -6.68
CA ILE A 267 -2.55 12.07 -7.22
C ILE A 267 -3.16 12.60 -8.54
N PRO A 268 -3.62 13.86 -8.66
CA PRO A 268 -4.28 14.30 -9.90
C PRO A 268 -3.39 14.25 -11.14
N ALA A 269 -2.10 14.57 -11.01
CA ALA A 269 -1.14 14.50 -12.10
C ALA A 269 -0.74 13.05 -12.39
N ASP A 270 -0.47 12.28 -11.33
CA ASP A 270 -0.04 10.90 -11.43
C ASP A 270 -1.16 10.01 -12.03
N MET A 271 -2.45 10.29 -11.73
CA MET A 271 -3.60 9.63 -12.36
C MET A 271 -3.66 9.82 -13.87
N GLN A 272 -3.24 10.97 -14.39
CA GLN A 272 -3.24 11.22 -15.85
C GLN A 272 -2.17 10.40 -16.57
N LYS A 273 -1.03 10.16 -15.92
CA LYS A 273 0.08 9.36 -16.44
C LYS A 273 -0.18 7.87 -16.27
N VAL A 274 -0.44 7.44 -15.04
CA VAL A 274 -0.62 6.03 -14.66
C VAL A 274 -1.93 5.48 -15.21
N LYS A 275 -3.00 6.29 -15.30
CA LYS A 275 -4.33 5.85 -15.75
C LYS A 275 -4.80 4.58 -15.02
N PRO A 276 -4.98 4.63 -13.68
CA PRO A 276 -5.34 3.47 -12.89
C PRO A 276 -6.68 2.86 -13.37
N THR A 277 -6.77 1.53 -13.39
CA THR A 277 -7.99 0.77 -13.73
C THR A 277 -8.80 0.42 -12.50
N VAL A 278 -8.13 0.29 -11.35
CA VAL A 278 -8.73 0.15 -10.03
C VAL A 278 -8.16 1.25 -9.14
N LEU A 279 -8.99 1.79 -8.24
CA LEU A 279 -8.55 2.77 -7.25
C LEU A 279 -9.21 2.47 -5.91
N VAL A 280 -8.39 2.18 -4.90
CA VAL A 280 -8.83 2.11 -3.51
C VAL A 280 -8.52 3.44 -2.84
N SER A 281 -9.45 3.94 -2.04
CA SER A 281 -9.33 5.26 -1.45
C SER A 281 -10.14 5.37 -0.16
N VAL A 282 -9.93 6.46 0.57
CA VAL A 282 -10.61 6.79 1.83
C VAL A 282 -11.62 7.92 1.61
N PRO A 283 -12.69 8.02 2.43
CA PRO A 283 -13.73 9.05 2.30
C PRO A 283 -13.16 10.47 2.18
N ARG A 284 -12.10 10.75 2.94
CA ARG A 284 -11.48 12.07 2.98
C ARG A 284 -10.97 12.57 1.62
N LEU A 285 -10.47 11.67 0.76
CA LEU A 285 -10.02 12.07 -0.59
C LEU A 285 -11.22 12.51 -1.43
N TRP A 286 -12.32 11.76 -1.37
CA TRP A 286 -13.56 12.05 -2.10
C TRP A 286 -14.21 13.34 -1.62
N GLU A 287 -14.24 13.59 -0.31
CA GLU A 287 -14.67 14.87 0.28
C GLU A 287 -13.85 16.04 -0.24
N GLY A 288 -12.51 15.87 -0.30
CA GLY A 288 -11.60 16.89 -0.81
C GLY A 288 -11.86 17.21 -2.29
N LEU A 289 -12.05 16.18 -3.12
CA LEU A 289 -12.40 16.34 -4.53
C LEU A 289 -13.77 17.02 -4.69
N TYR A 290 -14.77 16.55 -3.96
CA TYR A 290 -16.12 17.11 -3.95
C TYR A 290 -16.09 18.60 -3.61
N LYS A 291 -15.40 18.97 -2.52
CA LYS A 291 -15.25 20.36 -2.08
C LYS A 291 -14.57 21.20 -3.16
N ARG A 292 -13.47 20.71 -3.74
CA ARG A 292 -12.74 21.42 -4.81
C ARG A 292 -13.64 21.69 -6.01
N ILE A 293 -14.39 20.70 -6.48
CA ILE A 293 -15.34 20.86 -7.61
C ILE A 293 -16.38 21.92 -7.27
N HIS A 294 -17.02 21.84 -6.10
CA HIS A 294 -18.07 22.78 -5.71
C HIS A 294 -17.55 24.20 -5.45
N ASP A 295 -16.32 24.35 -4.97
CA ASP A 295 -15.66 25.65 -4.81
C ASP A 295 -15.36 26.27 -6.18
N THR A 296 -14.94 25.48 -7.16
CA THR A 296 -14.74 25.94 -8.55
C THR A 296 -16.06 26.37 -9.19
N VAL A 297 -17.13 25.58 -9.02
CA VAL A 297 -18.46 25.90 -9.55
C VAL A 297 -19.01 27.19 -8.93
N ARG A 298 -18.90 27.37 -7.61
CA ARG A 298 -19.37 28.59 -6.92
C ARG A 298 -18.71 29.88 -7.43
N LYS A 299 -17.48 29.79 -7.93
CA LYS A 299 -16.73 30.92 -8.52
C LYS A 299 -17.04 31.14 -10.00
N ALA A 300 -17.75 30.22 -10.66
CA ALA A 300 -18.07 30.32 -12.08
C ALA A 300 -19.29 31.25 -12.33
N PRO A 301 -19.48 31.79 -13.55
CA PRO A 301 -20.66 32.56 -13.90
C PRO A 301 -21.99 31.80 -13.70
N PRO A 302 -23.12 32.48 -13.44
CA PRO A 302 -24.41 31.83 -13.12
C PRO A 302 -24.88 30.80 -14.15
N LEU A 303 -24.64 31.05 -15.44
CA LEU A 303 -24.98 30.10 -16.50
C LEU A 303 -24.20 28.79 -16.36
N ARG A 304 -22.90 28.84 -16.04
CA ARG A 304 -22.07 27.64 -15.85
C ARG A 304 -22.49 26.87 -14.59
N GLN A 305 -22.86 27.58 -13.52
CA GLN A 305 -23.42 26.95 -12.32
C GLN A 305 -24.70 26.18 -12.65
N LYS A 306 -25.66 26.84 -13.33
CA LYS A 306 -26.93 26.20 -13.72
C LYS A 306 -26.69 24.96 -14.59
N LEU A 307 -25.80 25.05 -15.58
CA LEU A 307 -25.43 23.90 -16.43
C LEU A 307 -24.83 22.75 -15.61
N PHE A 308 -23.93 23.05 -14.68
CA PHE A 308 -23.34 22.05 -13.78
C PHE A 308 -24.42 21.34 -12.95
N HIS A 309 -25.32 22.08 -12.28
CA HIS A 309 -26.36 21.49 -11.45
C HIS A 309 -27.36 20.65 -12.24
N VAL A 310 -27.73 21.08 -13.45
CA VAL A 310 -28.55 20.26 -14.36
C VAL A 310 -27.83 18.98 -14.75
N ALA A 311 -26.55 19.07 -15.12
CA ALA A 311 -25.75 17.90 -15.48
C ALA A 311 -25.61 16.90 -14.32
N VAL A 312 -25.32 17.38 -13.10
CA VAL A 312 -25.23 16.54 -11.90
C VAL A 312 -26.57 15.85 -11.62
N ARG A 313 -27.69 16.58 -11.63
CA ARG A 313 -29.01 16.01 -11.39
C ARG A 313 -29.40 14.95 -12.42
N MET A 314 -29.03 15.17 -13.69
CA MET A 314 -29.22 14.18 -14.74
C MET A 314 -28.36 12.94 -14.53
N ALA A 315 -27.11 13.12 -14.08
CA ALA A 315 -26.21 12.01 -13.75
C ALA A 315 -26.74 11.20 -12.57
N GLU A 316 -27.15 11.86 -11.48
CA GLU A 316 -27.76 11.22 -10.30
C GLU A 316 -28.98 10.37 -10.66
N LEU A 317 -29.91 10.92 -11.45
CA LEU A 317 -31.07 10.19 -11.94
C LEU A 317 -30.66 8.99 -12.79
N THR A 318 -29.74 9.18 -13.74
CA THR A 318 -29.30 8.11 -14.63
C THR A 318 -28.65 6.97 -13.86
N THR A 319 -27.75 7.28 -12.92
CA THR A 319 -27.08 6.29 -12.07
C THR A 319 -28.07 5.56 -11.19
N SER A 320 -28.98 6.28 -10.52
CA SER A 320 -30.03 5.67 -9.68
C SER A 320 -30.89 4.68 -10.47
N LEU A 321 -31.30 5.02 -11.69
CA LEU A 321 -32.06 4.12 -12.56
C LEU A 321 -31.22 2.90 -12.97
N GLN A 322 -29.94 3.08 -13.31
CA GLN A 322 -29.04 1.97 -13.66
C GLN A 322 -28.80 1.03 -12.48
N ASP A 323 -28.57 1.57 -11.29
CA ASP A 323 -28.37 0.79 -10.07
C ASP A 323 -29.63 -0.01 -9.74
N THR A 324 -30.81 0.59 -9.90
CA THR A 324 -32.12 -0.07 -9.72
C THR A 324 -32.26 -1.29 -10.65
N ILE A 325 -31.92 -1.11 -11.93
CA ILE A 325 -31.98 -2.18 -12.94
C ILE A 325 -30.98 -3.29 -12.63
N ARG A 326 -29.75 -2.92 -12.30
CA ARG A 326 -28.62 -3.84 -12.11
C ARG A 326 -28.55 -4.44 -10.71
N ASP A 327 -29.43 -4.03 -9.81
CA ASP A 327 -29.37 -4.45 -8.42
C ASP A 327 -28.06 -4.07 -7.72
N SER A 328 -27.51 -2.92 -8.10
CA SER A 328 -26.17 -2.48 -7.69
C SER A 328 -26.22 -1.50 -6.52
N TYR A 329 -27.13 -1.71 -5.58
CA TYR A 329 -27.29 -0.88 -4.40
C TYR A 329 -27.05 -1.69 -3.12
N ALA A 330 -26.35 -1.08 -2.16
CA ALA A 330 -26.12 -1.69 -0.86
C ALA A 330 -27.38 -1.54 0.00
N THR A 331 -28.18 -2.60 0.13
CA THR A 331 -29.35 -2.62 1.02
C THR A 331 -28.99 -3.18 2.39
N THR A 332 -29.44 -2.50 3.45
CA THR A 332 -29.42 -3.03 4.82
C THR A 332 -30.66 -3.86 5.15
N GLU A 333 -31.64 -3.92 4.25
CA GLU A 333 -32.92 -4.58 4.45
C GLU A 333 -33.23 -5.57 3.31
N ILE A 334 -34.06 -6.58 3.61
CA ILE A 334 -34.52 -7.55 2.61
C ILE A 334 -35.68 -6.92 1.85
N GLU A 335 -35.45 -6.54 0.59
CA GLU A 335 -36.49 -5.98 -0.27
C GLU A 335 -37.53 -7.02 -0.70
N ASN A 336 -38.78 -6.57 -0.85
CA ASN A 336 -39.85 -7.38 -1.41
C ASN A 336 -39.59 -7.66 -2.91
N PRO A 337 -39.53 -8.93 -3.36
CA PRO A 337 -39.24 -9.29 -4.75
C PRO A 337 -40.20 -8.67 -5.80
N ARG A 338 -41.47 -8.45 -5.42
CA ARG A 338 -42.46 -7.80 -6.32
C ARG A 338 -42.16 -6.32 -6.50
N GLN A 339 -41.85 -5.62 -5.41
CA GLN A 339 -41.50 -4.20 -5.45
C GLN A 339 -40.27 -3.98 -6.31
N LYS A 340 -39.24 -4.81 -6.10
CA LYS A 340 -38.01 -4.82 -6.90
C LYS A 340 -38.24 -5.00 -8.40
N THR A 341 -39.19 -5.88 -8.77
CA THR A 341 -39.55 -6.11 -10.18
C THR A 341 -40.25 -4.88 -10.78
N ILE A 342 -41.13 -4.23 -10.02
CA ILE A 342 -41.81 -3.00 -10.42
C ILE A 342 -40.79 -1.87 -10.60
N ASP A 343 -39.89 -1.68 -9.63
CA ASP A 343 -38.88 -0.63 -9.67
C ASP A 343 -37.92 -0.80 -10.86
N ARG A 344 -37.50 -2.04 -11.16
CA ARG A 344 -36.73 -2.35 -12.37
C ARG A 344 -37.47 -2.00 -13.66
N PHE A 345 -38.76 -2.31 -13.73
CA PHE A 345 -39.58 -2.01 -14.91
C PHE A 345 -39.72 -0.50 -15.11
N VAL A 346 -40.07 0.24 -14.04
CA VAL A 346 -40.16 1.69 -14.05
C VAL A 346 -38.82 2.30 -14.45
N ALA A 347 -37.72 1.86 -13.83
CA ALA A 347 -36.39 2.38 -14.12
C ALA A 347 -35.97 2.16 -15.59
N SER A 348 -36.27 0.97 -16.12
CA SER A 348 -36.01 0.62 -17.52
C SER A 348 -36.80 1.49 -18.50
N ALA A 349 -38.08 1.74 -18.21
CA ALA A 349 -38.91 2.63 -19.04
C ALA A 349 -38.33 4.06 -19.07
N PHE A 350 -37.99 4.63 -17.91
CA PHE A 350 -37.40 5.98 -17.82
C PHE A 350 -36.04 6.09 -18.54
N LEU A 351 -35.20 5.06 -18.47
CA LEU A 351 -33.94 5.00 -19.21
C LEU A 351 -34.14 4.93 -20.73
N LEU A 352 -35.12 4.15 -21.21
CA LEU A 352 -35.43 4.06 -22.64
C LEU A 352 -35.93 5.40 -23.20
N PHE A 353 -36.79 6.11 -22.47
CA PHE A 353 -37.25 7.44 -22.85
C PHE A 353 -36.11 8.47 -22.90
N SER A 354 -35.14 8.39 -21.99
CA SER A 354 -33.99 9.31 -21.97
C SER A 354 -32.93 9.00 -23.04
N ILE A 355 -32.76 7.73 -23.44
CA ILE A 355 -31.88 7.34 -24.56
C ILE A 355 -32.41 7.87 -25.90
N GLN A 356 -33.72 7.82 -26.13
CA GLN A 356 -34.33 8.40 -27.35
C GLN A 356 -34.07 9.91 -27.45
N LEU A 357 -34.06 10.63 -26.32
CA LEU A 357 -33.71 12.06 -26.28
C LEU A 357 -32.24 12.30 -26.68
N LYS A 358 -31.33 11.41 -26.27
CA LYS A 358 -29.89 11.52 -26.57
C LYS A 358 -29.58 11.27 -28.05
N SER A 359 -30.23 10.27 -28.67
CA SER A 359 -30.08 10.04 -30.12
C SER A 359 -30.71 11.17 -30.94
N PHE A 360 -31.81 11.74 -30.45
CA PHE A 360 -32.44 12.92 -31.05
C PHE A 360 -31.54 14.16 -30.98
N LEU A 361 -30.91 14.44 -29.83
CA LEU A 361 -30.00 15.57 -29.65
C LEU A 361 -28.65 15.42 -30.39
N GLN A 362 -28.10 14.20 -30.49
CA GLN A 362 -26.89 13.94 -31.29
C GLN A 362 -27.09 14.16 -32.80
N ASN A 363 -28.31 14.02 -33.30
CA ASN A 363 -28.65 14.35 -34.68
C ASN A 363 -28.75 15.88 -34.92
N PHE A 364 -28.93 16.68 -33.86
CA PHE A 364 -28.94 18.15 -33.95
C PHE A 364 -27.55 18.79 -33.86
N THR A 365 -26.57 18.12 -33.24
CA THR A 365 -25.18 18.62 -33.15
C THR A 365 -24.28 18.19 -34.33
N LYS A 366 -24.81 17.41 -35.27
CA LYS A 366 -24.14 17.03 -36.54
C LYS A 366 -24.54 17.90 -37.75
N ARG A 367 -25.14 19.06 -37.53
CA ARG A 367 -25.41 20.06 -38.58
C ARG A 367 -24.65 21.35 -38.35
#